data_AF-A0A0N8TEY8-F1
#
_entry.id   AF-A0A0N8TEY8-F1
#
_cell.length_a   1.000
_cell.length_b   1.000
_cell.length_c   1.000
_cell.angle_alpha   90.00
_cell.angle_beta   90.00
_cell.angle_gamma   90.00
#
_symmetry.space_group_name_H-M   'P 1'
#
loop_
_entity.id
_entity.type
_entity.pdbx_description
1 polymer ?
#
loop_
_entity_poly.entity_id
_entity_poly.type
_entity_poly.pdbx_seq_one_letter_code
_entity_poly.pdbx_strand_id
1 'polypeptide(L)'
;MINLPGYLAIRTINGRNGEFNVGRLSTSIGEFVIKDALLDQYPEGKYRGDFAITEIRPSYYTNGGRLVVEIRARLDTRDTTSRMKRVLEQSGLKVAVLRASVDTARREDWILDQVDRGVDVLITNPELVKTGLDLLDFPTIAFMQTGYNVYTVQQAARRSWRIGQKQDVRVIFFGYIGSSQITCLQLMAKKIAVSQSTSGDVPESGLDSLNQDGDSVEMALARQIINA
;
A
#
# COMPACT_ATOMS: atom_id res chain seq x y z
N MET A 1 19.85 0.70 -0.88
CA MET A 1 18.90 1.20 -1.88
C MET A 1 19.54 2.39 -2.58
N ILE A 2 19.66 2.35 -3.90
CA ILE A 2 20.27 3.41 -4.71
C ILE A 2 19.20 3.91 -5.69
N ASN A 3 18.92 5.22 -5.69
CA ASN A 3 17.99 5.84 -6.65
C ASN A 3 18.78 6.39 -7.83
N LEU A 4 18.45 5.95 -9.04
CA LEU A 4 19.17 6.37 -10.24
C LEU A 4 18.21 6.74 -11.37
N PRO A 5 18.45 7.88 -12.04
CA PRO A 5 17.73 8.20 -13.26
C PRO A 5 18.13 7.22 -14.37
N GLY A 6 17.17 6.84 -15.20
CA GLY A 6 17.42 5.90 -16.27
C GLY A 6 16.24 5.67 -17.21
N TYR A 7 16.37 4.61 -18.01
CA TYR A 7 15.34 4.12 -18.92
C TYR A 7 15.11 2.63 -18.64
N LEU A 8 13.86 2.25 -18.40
CA LEU A 8 13.41 0.87 -18.32
C LEU A 8 12.72 0.50 -19.63
N ALA A 9 13.34 -0.36 -20.42
CA ALA A 9 12.72 -0.95 -21.60
C ALA A 9 12.06 -2.27 -21.20
N ILE A 10 10.73 -2.35 -21.33
CA ILE A 10 9.93 -3.55 -21.06
C ILE A 10 9.63 -4.22 -22.40
N ARG A 11 9.84 -5.54 -22.48
CA ARG A 11 9.45 -6.39 -23.62
C ARG A 11 8.66 -7.58 -23.15
N THR A 12 7.63 -7.96 -23.90
CA THR A 12 6.87 -9.17 -23.65
C THR A 12 7.58 -10.37 -24.30
N ILE A 13 7.78 -11.44 -23.53
CA ILE A 13 8.40 -12.68 -23.98
C ILE A 13 7.36 -13.79 -23.90
N ASN A 14 7.23 -14.53 -25.00
CA ASN A 14 6.42 -15.74 -25.07
C ASN A 14 7.17 -16.93 -24.46
N GLY A 15 6.79 -17.31 -23.24
CA GLY A 15 7.35 -18.44 -22.51
C GLY A 15 6.53 -19.71 -22.65
N ARG A 16 7.09 -20.81 -22.12
CA ARG A 16 6.41 -22.11 -22.05
C ARG A 16 5.11 -22.07 -21.22
N ASN A 17 5.02 -21.14 -20.26
CA ASN A 17 3.89 -20.99 -19.34
C ASN A 17 3.03 -19.75 -19.67
N GLY A 18 3.16 -19.18 -20.87
CA GLY A 18 2.47 -17.96 -21.29
C GLY A 18 3.38 -16.74 -21.43
N GLU A 19 2.77 -15.60 -21.73
CA GLU A 19 3.44 -14.31 -21.89
C GLU A 19 3.86 -13.74 -20.54
N PHE A 20 5.08 -13.21 -20.49
CA PHE A 20 5.60 -12.48 -19.32
C PHE A 20 6.52 -11.35 -19.77
N ASN A 21 6.61 -10.29 -18.98
CA ASN A 21 7.41 -9.12 -19.27
C ASN A 21 8.80 -9.20 -18.65
N VAL A 22 9.80 -8.82 -19.43
CA VAL A 22 11.19 -8.64 -18.98
C VAL A 22 11.62 -7.20 -19.20
N GLY A 23 12.25 -6.64 -18.17
CA GLY A 23 12.74 -5.27 -18.18
C GLY A 23 14.26 -5.21 -18.38
N ARG A 24 14.73 -4.24 -19.17
CA ARG A 24 16.15 -3.86 -19.22
C ARG A 24 16.28 -2.42 -18.73
N LEU A 25 16.91 -2.26 -17.58
CA LEU A 25 17.13 -0.97 -16.94
C LEU A 25 18.51 -0.43 -17.34
N SER A 26 18.54 0.74 -17.98
CA SER A 26 19.76 1.47 -18.33
C SER A 26 19.91 2.69 -17.43
N THR A 27 21.02 2.77 -16.70
CA THR A 27 21.34 3.89 -15.77
C THR A 27 22.77 4.38 -15.99
N SER A 28 23.16 5.44 -15.30
CA SER A 28 24.54 5.95 -15.32
C SER A 28 25.60 4.96 -14.83
N ILE A 29 25.22 3.97 -14.01
CA ILE A 29 26.15 2.98 -13.45
C ILE A 29 26.18 1.67 -14.25
N GLY A 30 25.35 1.54 -15.28
CA GLY A 30 25.31 0.35 -16.13
C GLY A 30 23.91 -0.09 -16.55
N GLU A 31 23.87 -1.24 -17.23
CA GLU A 31 22.65 -1.92 -17.65
C GLU A 31 22.36 -3.14 -16.79
N PHE A 32 21.10 -3.29 -16.41
CA PHE A 32 20.63 -4.37 -15.54
C PHE A 32 19.38 -5.04 -16.11
N VAL A 33 19.30 -6.36 -15.96
CA VAL A 33 18.11 -7.14 -16.28
C VAL A 33 17.17 -7.14 -15.08
N ILE A 34 15.91 -6.77 -15.30
CA ILE A 34 14.84 -6.79 -14.31
C ILE A 34 13.88 -7.92 -14.66
N LYS A 35 13.75 -8.89 -13.77
CA LYS A 35 12.75 -9.97 -13.84
C LYS A 35 11.90 -9.90 -12.58
N ASP A 36 10.80 -9.18 -12.68
CA ASP A 36 9.85 -8.93 -11.60
C ASP A 36 8.44 -9.09 -12.16
N ALA A 37 7.58 -9.82 -11.45
CA ALA A 37 6.19 -10.04 -11.85
C ALA A 37 5.38 -8.73 -11.92
N LEU A 38 5.82 -7.67 -11.24
CA LEU A 38 5.22 -6.35 -11.35
C LEU A 38 5.37 -5.74 -12.76
N LEU A 39 6.33 -6.20 -13.57
CA LEU A 39 6.49 -5.73 -14.94
C LEU A 39 5.32 -6.14 -15.84
N ASP A 40 4.60 -7.22 -15.51
CA ASP A 40 3.44 -7.71 -16.28
C ASP A 40 2.27 -6.72 -16.25
N GLN A 41 2.27 -5.76 -15.33
CA GLN A 41 1.27 -4.70 -15.22
C GLN A 41 1.51 -3.53 -16.19
N TYR A 42 2.68 -3.48 -16.84
CA TYR A 42 3.05 -2.39 -17.73
C TYR A 42 3.06 -2.86 -19.18
N PRO A 43 2.49 -2.09 -20.13
CA PRO A 43 2.62 -2.38 -21.55
C PRO A 43 4.08 -2.46 -22.01
N GLU A 44 4.36 -3.21 -23.07
CA GLU A 44 5.66 -3.17 -23.74
C GLU A 44 5.98 -1.74 -24.19
N GLY A 45 7.20 -1.28 -23.90
CA GLY A 45 7.59 0.10 -24.16
C GLY A 45 8.83 0.56 -23.41
N LYS A 46 9.19 1.83 -23.60
CA LYS A 46 10.31 2.49 -22.91
C LYS A 46 9.78 3.49 -21.90
N TYR A 47 10.21 3.34 -20.65
CA TYR A 47 9.81 4.16 -19.52
C TYR A 47 11.00 4.92 -18.98
N ARG A 48 10.94 6.25 -18.99
CA ARG A 48 11.96 7.11 -18.37
C ARG A 48 11.56 7.42 -16.92
N GLY A 49 12.51 7.39 -16.00
CA GLY A 49 12.26 7.78 -14.62
C GLY A 49 13.45 7.56 -13.69
N ASP A 50 13.21 7.81 -12.42
CA ASP A 50 14.12 7.44 -11.33
C ASP A 50 13.75 6.05 -10.82
N PHE A 51 14.73 5.16 -10.78
CA PHE A 51 14.56 3.76 -10.40
C PHE A 51 15.30 3.49 -9.08
N ALA A 52 14.54 3.03 -8.09
CA ALA A 52 15.09 2.58 -6.83
C ALA A 52 15.60 1.15 -6.99
N ILE A 53 16.92 0.95 -6.93
CA ILE A 53 17.55 -0.36 -6.97
C ILE A 53 17.83 -0.81 -5.54
N THR A 54 17.23 -1.93 -5.14
CA THR A 54 17.40 -2.51 -3.80
C THR A 54 18.59 -3.46 -3.75
N GLU A 55 18.83 -4.19 -4.84
CA GLU A 55 19.83 -5.25 -4.92
C GLU A 55 20.37 -5.33 -6.36
N ILE A 56 21.69 -5.51 -6.50
CA ILE A 56 22.36 -5.84 -7.77
C ILE A 56 23.10 -7.17 -7.56
N ARG A 57 22.85 -8.15 -8.41
CA ARG A 57 23.47 -9.47 -8.32
C ARG A 57 23.75 -10.08 -9.69
N PRO A 58 24.85 -10.83 -9.85
CA PRO A 58 25.01 -11.68 -11.02
C PRO A 58 24.01 -12.84 -10.97
N SER A 59 23.51 -13.23 -12.13
CA SER A 59 22.72 -14.45 -12.33
C SER A 59 23.23 -15.15 -13.58
N TYR A 60 23.17 -16.48 -13.57
CA TYR A 60 23.57 -17.28 -14.71
C TYR A 60 22.50 -18.32 -15.03
N TYR A 61 22.38 -18.67 -16.30
CA TYR A 61 21.53 -19.76 -16.76
C TYR A 61 22.09 -20.36 -18.03
N THR A 62 21.75 -21.62 -18.28
CA THR A 62 22.15 -22.32 -19.51
C THR A 62 20.97 -22.32 -20.48
N ASN A 63 21.19 -21.90 -21.72
CA ASN A 63 20.19 -21.97 -22.78
C ASN A 63 20.83 -22.38 -24.09
N GLY A 64 20.28 -23.40 -24.76
CA GLY A 64 20.78 -23.91 -26.05
C GLY A 64 22.27 -24.28 -26.04
N GLY A 65 22.75 -24.89 -24.94
CA GLY A 65 24.17 -25.27 -24.78
C GLY A 65 25.13 -24.12 -24.48
N ARG A 66 24.63 -22.90 -24.24
CA ARG A 66 25.43 -21.72 -23.87
C ARG A 66 25.21 -21.34 -22.41
N LEU A 67 26.28 -20.98 -21.69
CA LEU A 67 26.19 -20.33 -20.39
C LEU A 67 25.98 -18.83 -20.61
N VAL A 68 24.86 -18.30 -20.12
CA VAL A 68 24.54 -16.88 -20.16
C VAL A 68 24.70 -16.32 -18.75
N VAL A 69 25.47 -15.24 -18.62
CA VAL A 69 25.62 -14.48 -17.37
C VAL A 69 24.97 -13.11 -17.57
N GLU A 70 24.08 -12.73 -16.67
CA GLU A 70 23.38 -11.44 -16.67
C GLU A 70 23.50 -10.77 -15.31
N ILE A 71 23.70 -9.44 -15.29
CA ILE A 71 23.62 -8.66 -14.07
C ILE A 71 22.16 -8.29 -13.85
N ARG A 72 21.56 -8.80 -12.78
CA ARG A 72 20.19 -8.50 -12.41
C ARG A 72 20.14 -7.40 -11.37
N ALA A 73 19.17 -6.51 -11.53
CA ALA A 73 18.79 -5.58 -10.47
C ALA A 73 17.37 -5.91 -9.99
N ARG A 74 17.14 -5.79 -8.69
CA ARG A 74 15.80 -5.79 -8.11
C ARG A 74 15.36 -4.34 -7.97
N LEU A 75 14.29 -3.98 -8.67
CA LEU A 75 13.63 -2.70 -8.45
C LEU A 75 12.88 -2.77 -7.13
N ASP A 76 12.92 -1.69 -6.36
CA ASP A 76 11.97 -1.52 -5.28
C ASP A 76 10.57 -1.38 -5.87
N THR A 77 9.58 -1.94 -5.19
CA THR A 77 8.19 -1.56 -5.39
C THR A 77 8.10 -0.05 -5.32
N ARG A 78 7.52 0.59 -6.35
CA ARG A 78 7.43 2.06 -6.47
C ARG A 78 7.00 2.68 -5.14
N ASP A 79 7.93 3.38 -4.49
CA ASP A 79 7.62 4.15 -3.31
C ASP A 79 6.75 5.36 -3.69
N THR A 80 5.43 5.20 -3.55
CA THR A 80 4.47 6.27 -3.80
C THR A 80 4.53 7.35 -2.72
N THR A 81 5.10 7.07 -1.55
CA THR A 81 5.16 8.02 -0.42
C THR A 81 5.98 9.25 -0.79
N SER A 82 7.10 9.07 -1.51
CA SER A 82 7.98 10.17 -1.92
C SER A 82 7.27 11.13 -2.90
N ARG A 83 6.48 10.60 -3.84
CA ARG A 83 5.67 11.42 -4.75
C ARG A 83 4.54 12.13 -4.01
N MET A 84 3.85 11.41 -3.12
CA MET A 84 2.73 11.95 -2.36
C MET A 84 3.18 13.06 -1.43
N LYS A 85 4.31 12.88 -0.74
CA LYS A 85 4.97 13.91 0.06
C LYS A 85 5.19 15.18 -0.77
N ARG A 86 5.81 15.07 -1.94
CA ARG A 86 6.07 16.21 -2.83
C ARG A 86 4.80 16.97 -3.22
N VAL A 87 3.73 16.25 -3.60
CA VAL A 87 2.46 16.87 -4.02
C VAL A 87 1.79 17.63 -2.86
N LEU A 88 1.83 17.05 -1.66
CA LEU A 88 1.25 17.65 -0.47
C LEU A 88 2.08 18.85 0.02
N GLU A 89 3.42 18.76 0.00
CA GLU A 89 4.31 19.89 0.32
C GLU A 89 4.15 21.05 -0.68
N GLN A 90 3.94 20.76 -1.97
CA GLN A 90 3.60 21.78 -2.98
C GLN A 90 2.29 22.49 -2.69
N SER A 91 1.39 21.86 -1.93
CA SER A 91 0.13 22.46 -1.48
C SER A 91 0.29 23.26 -0.17
N GLY A 92 1.51 23.40 0.34
CA GLY A 92 1.83 24.17 1.56
C GLY A 92 1.73 23.38 2.86
N LEU A 93 1.53 22.06 2.81
CA LEU A 93 1.42 21.20 3.99
C LEU A 93 2.79 20.72 4.46
N LYS A 94 2.98 20.62 5.78
CA LYS A 94 4.15 19.97 6.38
C LYS A 94 3.90 18.47 6.45
N VAL A 95 4.75 17.69 5.79
CA VAL A 95 4.52 16.25 5.60
C VAL A 95 5.68 15.42 6.13
N ALA A 96 5.37 14.47 7.01
CA ALA A 96 6.31 13.46 7.47
C ALA A 96 6.00 12.09 6.86
N VAL A 97 7.04 11.27 6.67
CA VAL A 97 6.90 9.90 6.14
C VAL A 97 7.51 8.93 7.14
N LEU A 98 6.66 8.12 7.78
CA LEU A 98 7.11 7.03 8.64
C LEU A 98 7.50 5.84 7.77
N ARG A 99 8.79 5.48 7.81
CA ARG A 99 9.36 4.37 7.03
C ARG A 99 9.66 3.18 7.92
N ALA A 100 9.72 2.00 7.30
CA ALA A 100 10.08 0.75 7.98
C ALA A 100 11.51 0.77 8.58
N SER A 101 12.37 1.68 8.12
CA SER A 101 13.70 1.92 8.70
C SER A 101 13.64 2.51 10.11
N VAL A 102 12.51 3.07 10.54
CA VAL A 102 12.31 3.50 11.92
C VAL A 102 11.95 2.27 12.75
N ASP A 103 12.84 1.95 13.68
CA ASP A 103 12.69 0.82 14.59
C ASP A 103 11.38 0.93 15.39
N THR A 104 10.73 -0.22 15.60
CA THR A 104 9.40 -0.31 16.21
C THR A 104 9.35 0.37 17.57
N ALA A 105 10.39 0.21 18.41
CA ALA A 105 10.42 0.79 19.75
C ALA A 105 10.50 2.32 19.75
N ARG A 106 10.93 2.93 18.63
CA ARG A 106 11.13 4.38 18.50
C ARG A 106 10.03 5.07 17.69
N ARG A 107 9.05 4.33 17.17
CA ARG A 107 8.03 4.90 16.29
C ARG A 107 7.14 5.91 17.00
N GLU A 108 6.79 5.64 18.25
CA GLU A 108 5.94 6.51 19.06
C GLU A 108 6.63 7.85 19.32
N ASP A 109 7.84 7.81 19.89
CA ASP A 109 8.69 9.00 20.09
C ASP A 109 8.91 9.77 18.79
N TRP A 110 9.18 9.05 17.69
CA TRP A 110 9.39 9.68 16.38
C TRP A 110 8.15 10.42 15.89
N ILE A 111 6.94 9.88 16.11
CA ILE A 111 5.68 10.53 15.73
C ILE A 111 5.48 11.76 16.59
N LEU A 112 5.69 11.68 17.90
CA LEU A 112 5.59 12.82 18.82
C LEU A 112 6.54 13.96 18.40
N ASP A 113 7.79 13.63 18.07
CA ASP A 113 8.76 14.59 17.54
C ASP A 113 8.28 15.27 16.24
N GLN A 114 7.51 14.57 15.40
CA GLN A 114 6.93 15.17 14.18
C GLN A 114 5.74 16.08 14.52
N VAL A 115 4.92 15.68 15.49
CA VAL A 115 3.79 16.50 15.97
C VAL A 115 4.30 17.79 16.60
N ASP A 116 5.36 17.74 17.41
CA ASP A 116 6.00 18.92 18.02
C ASP A 116 6.60 19.88 16.99
N ARG A 117 7.01 19.37 15.82
CA ARG A 117 7.45 20.19 14.67
C ARG A 117 6.28 20.81 13.90
N GLY A 118 5.05 20.50 14.30
CA GLY A 118 3.81 20.96 13.69
C GLY A 118 3.59 20.35 12.31
N VAL A 119 3.79 19.03 12.16
CA VAL A 119 3.47 18.31 10.93
C VAL A 119 1.96 18.18 10.75
N ASP A 120 1.48 18.53 9.55
CA ASP A 120 0.05 18.46 9.20
C ASP A 120 -0.35 17.06 8.71
N VAL A 121 0.55 16.35 8.02
CA VAL A 121 0.25 15.06 7.40
C VAL A 121 1.33 14.02 7.70
N LEU A 122 0.90 12.87 8.22
CA LEU A 122 1.73 11.68 8.37
C LEU A 122 1.41 10.65 7.28
N ILE A 123 2.40 10.33 6.44
CA ILE A 123 2.31 9.24 5.47
C ILE A 123 2.98 8.00 6.07
N THR A 124 2.28 6.88 6.07
CA THR A 124 2.80 5.61 6.60
C THR A 124 2.19 4.40 5.90
N ASN A 125 2.86 3.26 6.01
CA ASN A 125 2.28 1.97 5.65
C ASN A 125 1.42 1.46 6.83
N PRO A 126 0.16 1.02 6.61
CA PRO A 126 -0.69 0.44 7.65
C PRO A 126 -0.02 -0.65 8.50
N GLU A 127 0.88 -1.44 7.90
CA GLU A 127 1.64 -2.48 8.61
C GLU A 127 2.57 -1.93 9.71
N LEU A 128 2.98 -0.66 9.63
CA LEU A 128 3.85 -0.02 10.62
C LEU A 128 3.08 0.49 11.84
N VAL A 129 1.76 0.71 11.69
CA VAL A 129 0.90 1.32 12.71
C VAL A 129 -0.18 0.39 13.26
N LYS A 130 -0.32 -0.81 12.70
CA LYS A 130 -1.34 -1.78 13.12
C LYS A 130 -1.21 -2.29 14.57
N THR A 131 -0.10 -2.02 15.26
CA THR A 131 0.16 -2.49 16.62
C THR A 131 0.72 -1.38 17.50
N GLY A 132 0.18 -1.27 18.72
CA GLY A 132 0.80 -0.55 19.83
C GLY A 132 0.87 0.98 19.73
N LEU A 133 0.64 1.58 18.55
CA LEU A 133 0.73 3.02 18.34
C LEU A 133 -0.66 3.65 18.40
N ASP A 134 -0.76 4.83 19.01
CA ASP A 134 -1.95 5.67 19.04
C ASP A 134 -1.68 6.95 18.24
N LEU A 135 -2.60 7.33 17.35
CA LEU A 135 -2.47 8.46 16.42
C LEU A 135 -3.50 9.54 16.73
N LEU A 136 -3.57 9.96 18.00
CA LEU A 136 -4.59 10.89 18.49
C LEU A 136 -4.55 12.26 17.80
N ASP A 137 -3.35 12.75 17.46
CA ASP A 137 -3.14 14.03 16.77
C ASP A 137 -3.59 14.01 15.30
N PHE A 138 -3.92 12.83 14.76
CA PHE A 138 -4.35 12.64 13.38
C PHE A 138 -5.79 12.08 13.33
N PRO A 139 -6.82 12.91 13.58
CA PRO A 139 -8.21 12.46 13.66
C PRO A 139 -8.76 11.95 12.32
N THR A 140 -8.20 12.38 11.20
CA THR A 140 -8.60 11.91 9.87
C THR A 140 -7.58 10.92 9.33
N ILE A 141 -8.00 9.68 9.10
CA ILE A 141 -7.20 8.64 8.44
C ILE A 141 -7.70 8.47 7.01
N ALA A 142 -6.80 8.54 6.03
CA ALA A 142 -7.15 8.36 4.62
C ALA A 142 -6.35 7.21 3.98
N PHE A 143 -7.04 6.18 3.52
CA PHE A 143 -6.46 5.04 2.82
C PHE A 143 -6.43 5.30 1.31
N MET A 144 -5.23 5.52 0.77
CA MET A 144 -5.01 5.52 -0.68
C MET A 144 -5.16 4.11 -1.27
N GLN A 145 -4.72 3.10 -0.51
CA GLN A 145 -4.83 1.68 -0.84
C GLN A 145 -4.99 0.91 0.47
N THR A 146 -5.89 -0.07 0.51
CA THR A 146 -6.17 -0.89 1.70
C THR A 146 -5.27 -2.13 1.80
N GLY A 147 -4.66 -2.54 0.69
CA GLY A 147 -4.10 -3.90 0.58
C GLY A 147 -5.20 -4.97 0.68
N TYR A 148 -4.79 -6.20 0.99
CA TYR A 148 -5.67 -7.38 1.00
C TYR A 148 -5.86 -8.02 2.38
N ASN A 149 -5.20 -7.48 3.42
CA ASN A 149 -5.29 -7.99 4.78
C ASN A 149 -6.32 -7.19 5.59
N VAL A 150 -7.45 -7.84 5.88
CA VAL A 150 -8.58 -7.28 6.63
C VAL A 150 -8.14 -6.79 8.02
N TYR A 151 -7.34 -7.62 8.72
CA TYR A 151 -6.88 -7.31 10.06
C TYR A 151 -6.01 -6.06 10.09
N THR A 152 -5.09 -5.91 9.13
CA THR A 152 -4.25 -4.71 9.03
C THR A 152 -5.08 -3.45 8.84
N VAL A 153 -6.08 -3.48 7.95
CA VAL A 153 -6.96 -2.33 7.70
C VAL A 153 -7.77 -1.97 8.94
N GLN A 154 -8.42 -2.96 9.56
CA GLN A 154 -9.24 -2.73 10.77
C GLN A 154 -8.40 -2.20 11.93
N GLN A 155 -7.20 -2.74 12.13
CA GLN A 155 -6.29 -2.29 13.18
C GLN A 155 -5.76 -0.87 12.93
N ALA A 156 -5.41 -0.54 11.69
CA ALA A 156 -4.89 0.77 11.34
C ALA A 156 -5.99 1.85 11.37
N ALA A 157 -7.20 1.53 10.93
CA ALA A 157 -8.33 2.47 10.88
C ALA A 157 -8.79 2.94 12.28
N ARG A 158 -8.56 2.13 13.32
CA ARG A 158 -8.93 2.44 14.72
C ARG A 158 -7.82 3.18 15.50
N ARG A 159 -6.71 3.58 14.86
CA ARG A 159 -5.54 4.18 15.56
C ARG A 159 -5.76 5.62 16.01
N SER A 160 -6.65 6.35 15.33
CA SER A 160 -7.03 7.71 15.70
C SER A 160 -8.18 7.75 16.71
N TRP A 161 -8.97 6.67 16.83
CA TRP A 161 -10.07 6.53 17.78
C TRP A 161 -9.65 5.71 19.00
N ARG A 162 -9.09 6.41 19.98
CA ARG A 162 -8.60 5.85 21.24
C ARG A 162 -9.05 6.72 22.43
N ILE A 163 -8.91 6.17 23.64
CA ILE A 163 -9.22 6.90 24.87
C ILE A 163 -8.36 8.17 24.89
N GLY A 164 -9.01 9.33 25.04
CA GLY A 164 -8.35 10.64 24.99
C GLY A 164 -8.63 11.44 23.71
N GLN A 165 -9.21 10.82 22.68
CA GLN A 165 -9.65 11.55 21.48
C GLN A 165 -10.80 12.50 21.80
N LYS A 166 -10.69 13.75 21.36
CA LYS A 166 -11.69 14.82 21.58
C LYS A 166 -12.27 15.38 20.29
N GLN A 167 -11.68 15.06 19.15
CA GLN A 167 -12.11 15.51 17.84
C GLN A 167 -12.85 14.40 17.10
N ASP A 168 -13.72 14.79 16.16
CA ASP A 168 -14.45 13.84 15.33
C ASP A 168 -13.49 13.07 14.41
N VAL A 169 -13.47 11.74 14.60
CA VAL A 169 -12.61 10.86 13.82
C VAL A 169 -13.29 10.54 12.49
N ARG A 170 -12.52 10.64 11.39
CA ARG A 170 -12.99 10.27 10.04
C ARG A 170 -12.04 9.29 9.39
N VAL A 171 -12.57 8.20 8.84
CA VAL A 171 -11.81 7.23 8.05
C VAL A 171 -12.31 7.27 6.61
N ILE A 172 -11.42 7.65 5.68
CA ILE A 172 -11.74 7.86 4.27
C ILE A 172 -11.01 6.81 3.43
N PHE A 173 -11.70 6.20 2.47
CA PHE A 173 -11.13 5.27 1.52
C PHE A 173 -11.18 5.87 0.12
N PHE A 174 -10.02 6.01 -0.53
CA PHE A 174 -9.96 6.46 -1.91
C PHE A 174 -10.03 5.28 -2.88
N GLY A 175 -10.77 5.46 -3.97
CA GLY A 175 -10.84 4.51 -5.06
C GLY A 175 -11.14 5.19 -6.39
N TYR A 176 -10.42 4.81 -7.45
CA TYR A 176 -10.75 5.26 -8.79
C TYR A 176 -11.95 4.47 -9.34
N ILE A 177 -13.01 5.20 -9.73
CA ILE A 177 -14.22 4.63 -10.33
C ILE A 177 -13.85 3.88 -11.62
N GLY A 178 -14.48 2.73 -11.83
CA GLY A 178 -14.26 1.91 -13.04
C GLY A 178 -12.91 1.20 -13.10
N SER A 179 -12.17 1.13 -11.99
CA SER A 179 -10.87 0.44 -11.92
C SER A 179 -10.93 -0.82 -11.06
N SER A 180 -9.97 -1.74 -11.25
CA SER A 180 -9.84 -2.90 -10.36
C SER A 180 -9.66 -2.52 -8.88
N GLN A 181 -9.22 -1.29 -8.58
CA GLN A 181 -9.11 -0.79 -7.22
C GLN A 181 -10.47 -0.74 -6.52
N ILE A 182 -11.53 -0.25 -7.18
CA ILE A 182 -12.86 -0.18 -6.55
C ILE A 182 -13.42 -1.58 -6.33
N THR A 183 -13.18 -2.52 -7.26
CA THR A 183 -13.55 -3.93 -7.09
C THR A 183 -12.83 -4.56 -5.90
N CYS A 184 -11.52 -4.32 -5.75
CA CYS A 184 -10.76 -4.80 -4.59
C CYS A 184 -11.29 -4.18 -3.29
N LEU A 185 -11.65 -2.90 -3.29
CA LEU A 185 -12.20 -2.21 -2.13
C LEU A 185 -13.57 -2.78 -1.72
N GLN A 186 -14.44 -3.06 -2.69
CA GLN A 186 -15.73 -3.75 -2.46
C GLN A 186 -15.53 -5.14 -1.86
N LEU A 187 -14.58 -5.93 -2.39
CA LEU A 187 -14.27 -7.25 -1.83
C LEU A 187 -13.72 -7.14 -0.40
N MET A 188 -12.90 -6.13 -0.12
CA MET A 188 -12.41 -5.86 1.23
C MET A 188 -13.53 -5.45 2.18
N ALA A 189 -14.47 -4.61 1.74
CA ALA A 189 -15.66 -4.24 2.50
C ALA A 189 -16.48 -5.46 2.90
N LYS A 190 -16.74 -6.37 1.95
CA LYS A 190 -17.44 -7.64 2.22
C LYS A 190 -16.71 -8.50 3.24
N LYS A 191 -15.38 -8.65 3.09
CA LYS A 191 -14.57 -9.43 4.04
C LYS A 191 -14.54 -8.81 5.44
N ILE A 192 -14.47 -7.49 5.54
CA ILE A 192 -14.52 -6.75 6.80
C ILE A 192 -15.86 -6.96 7.49
N ALA A 193 -16.98 -6.83 6.76
CA ALA A 193 -18.32 -7.02 7.30
C ALA A 193 -18.51 -8.44 7.86
N VAL A 194 -18.11 -9.47 7.09
CA VAL A 194 -18.17 -10.87 7.56
C VAL A 194 -17.28 -11.12 8.77
N SER A 195 -16.10 -10.51 8.81
CA SER A 195 -15.18 -10.64 9.95
C SER A 195 -15.73 -9.97 11.21
N GLN A 196 -16.43 -8.84 11.08
CA GLN A 196 -17.05 -8.14 12.20
C GLN A 196 -18.27 -8.89 12.73
N SER A 197 -19.15 -9.37 11.84
CA SER A 197 -20.34 -10.14 12.23
C SER A 197 -19.97 -11.43 12.98
N THR A 198 -18.93 -12.13 12.51
CA THR A 198 -18.40 -13.32 13.21
C THR A 198 -17.88 -12.99 14.61
N SER A 199 -17.39 -11.77 14.82
CA SER A 199 -16.86 -11.32 16.10
C SER A 199 -17.92 -10.67 17.01
N GLY A 200 -19.18 -10.57 16.54
CA GLY A 200 -20.27 -9.91 17.26
C GLY A 200 -20.24 -8.38 17.22
N ASP A 201 -19.38 -7.78 16.38
CA ASP A 201 -19.36 -6.33 16.15
C ASP A 201 -20.41 -5.97 15.10
N VAL A 202 -21.23 -4.93 15.36
CA VAL A 202 -22.13 -4.36 14.35
C VAL A 202 -21.28 -3.66 13.28
N PRO A 203 -21.45 -4.00 11.97
CA PRO A 203 -20.79 -3.28 10.90
C PRO A 203 -21.32 -1.84 10.86
N GLU A 204 -20.50 -0.89 11.26
CA GLU A 204 -20.79 0.55 11.12
C GLU A 204 -19.50 1.25 10.66
N SER A 205 -19.10 0.96 9.42
CA SER A 205 -17.85 1.45 8.80
C SER A 205 -18.15 2.23 7.52
N GLY A 206 -17.26 3.17 7.14
CA GLY A 206 -17.40 3.91 5.87
C GLY A 206 -17.40 3.02 4.61
N LEU A 207 -16.95 1.76 4.74
CA LEU A 207 -16.98 0.76 3.68
C LEU A 207 -18.36 0.11 3.50
N ASP A 208 -19.28 0.26 4.45
CA ASP A 208 -20.60 -0.37 4.38
C ASP A 208 -21.45 0.21 3.25
N SER A 209 -21.17 1.46 2.87
CA SER A 209 -21.74 2.10 1.67
C SER A 209 -21.45 1.34 0.36
N LEU A 210 -20.42 0.48 0.35
CA LEU A 210 -20.04 -0.36 -0.79
C LEU A 210 -20.70 -1.74 -0.77
N ASN A 211 -21.32 -2.14 0.35
CA ASN A 211 -22.05 -3.40 0.47
C ASN A 211 -23.50 -3.17 0.01
N GLN A 212 -23.75 -3.44 -1.27
CA GLN A 212 -25.10 -3.37 -1.86
C GLN A 212 -25.93 -4.64 -1.63
N ASP A 213 -25.29 -5.72 -1.19
CA ASP A 213 -25.97 -6.97 -0.85
C ASP A 213 -26.54 -6.81 0.57
N GLY A 214 -27.88 -6.85 0.66
CA GLY A 214 -28.66 -6.54 1.85
C GLY A 214 -28.33 -7.37 3.09
N ASP A 215 -28.85 -6.89 4.23
CA ASP A 215 -28.66 -7.37 5.60
C ASP A 215 -28.27 -8.85 5.67
N SER A 216 -27.08 -9.12 6.22
CA SER A 216 -26.63 -10.48 6.49
C SER A 216 -27.63 -11.20 7.41
N VAL A 217 -27.75 -12.52 7.28
CA VAL A 217 -28.69 -13.34 8.06
C VAL A 217 -28.51 -13.10 9.57
N GLU A 218 -27.26 -12.83 9.98
CA GLU A 218 -26.88 -12.51 11.35
C GLU A 218 -27.43 -11.15 11.80
N MET A 219 -27.41 -10.13 10.93
CA MET A 219 -27.99 -8.81 11.23
C MET A 219 -29.51 -8.85 11.35
N ALA A 220 -30.17 -9.65 10.50
CA ALA A 220 -31.61 -9.88 10.60
C ALA A 220 -31.99 -10.51 11.95
N LEU A 221 -31.20 -11.48 12.42
CA LEU A 221 -31.40 -12.14 13.71
C LEU A 221 -31.13 -11.19 14.89
N ALA A 222 -30.05 -10.39 14.83
CA ALA A 222 -29.73 -9.41 15.86
C ALA A 222 -30.84 -8.37 16.05
N ARG A 223 -31.45 -7.89 14.96
CA ARG A 223 -32.60 -6.96 15.02
C ARG A 223 -33.85 -7.59 15.63
N GLN A 224 -34.08 -8.89 15.46
CA GLN A 224 -35.20 -9.57 16.14
C GLN A 224 -35.00 -9.64 17.65
N ILE A 225 -33.76 -9.74 18.13
CA ILE A 225 -33.43 -9.77 19.56
C ILE A 225 -33.56 -8.38 20.18
N ILE A 226 -33.18 -7.31 19.46
CA ILE A 226 -33.28 -5.93 19.96
C ILE A 226 -34.75 -5.46 20.05
N ASN A 227 -35.63 -6.01 19.22
CA ASN A 227 -37.05 -5.67 19.17
C ASN A 227 -37.96 -6.60 20.00
N ALA A 228 -37.39 -7.51 20.80
CA ALA A 228 -38.09 -8.38 21.74
C ALA A 228 -37.96 -7.86 23.17
#